data_AF-A0A955NFU3-F1
#
_entry.id   AF-A0A955NFU3-F1
#
_cell.length_a   1.000
_cell.length_b   1.000
_cell.length_c   1.000
_cell.angle_alpha   90.00
_cell.angle_beta   90.00
_cell.angle_gamma   90.00
#
_symmetry.space_group_name_H-M   'P 1'
#
loop_
_entity.id
_entity.type
_entity.pdbx_description
1 polymer ?
#
loop_
_entity_poly.entity_id
_entity_poly.type
_entity_poly.pdbx_seq_one_letter_code
_entity_poly.pdbx_strand_id
1 'polypeptide(L)'
;MTTHLTLGHSPDPDDAFMFYALAKDLIDQRGYSFEHILQDIETLNRRAMKGELDITAISVHAYASVLDKYALLPSGSSMGDGYGPMVVTNRDISLDDLANYKISVPGTMTTAFLALSLCIGKFEYEVVPFDQIFEHVE
;
A
#
# COMPACT_ATOMS: atom_id res chain seq x y z
N MET A 1 21.48 25.72 1.67
CA MET A 1 21.81 24.34 1.22
C MET A 1 20.50 23.61 1.10
N THR A 2 20.29 22.88 0.01
CA THR A 2 19.07 22.09 -0.20
C THR A 2 19.30 20.68 0.34
N THR A 3 18.39 20.18 1.16
CA THR A 3 18.42 18.79 1.64
C THR A 3 17.64 17.90 0.68
N HIS A 4 18.32 16.92 0.07
CA HIS A 4 17.72 15.98 -0.85
C HIS A 4 17.14 14.77 -0.10
N LEU A 5 15.91 14.37 -0.44
CA LEU A 5 15.18 13.27 0.18
C LEU A 5 14.54 12.38 -0.89
N THR A 6 14.51 11.08 -0.64
CA THR A 6 13.75 10.12 -1.45
C THR A 6 12.30 10.01 -0.96
N LEU A 7 11.34 10.01 -1.88
CA LEU A 7 9.90 9.95 -1.61
C LEU A 7 9.27 8.80 -2.41
N GLY A 8 9.06 7.66 -1.75
CA GLY A 8 8.36 6.52 -2.30
C GLY A 8 6.84 6.68 -2.24
N HIS A 9 6.16 6.51 -3.37
CA HIS A 9 4.70 6.46 -3.42
C HIS A 9 4.24 5.60 -4.61
N SER A 10 2.99 5.17 -4.63
CA SER A 10 2.49 4.36 -5.72
C SER A 10 2.26 5.20 -6.99
N PRO A 11 2.24 4.58 -8.18
CA PRO A 11 1.82 5.23 -9.41
C PRO A 11 0.28 5.31 -9.53
N ASP A 12 -0.46 5.28 -8.42
CA ASP A 12 -1.92 5.33 -8.42
C ASP A 12 -2.43 6.78 -8.54
N PRO A 13 -3.64 7.00 -9.08
CA PRO A 13 -4.17 8.34 -9.29
C PRO A 13 -4.29 9.20 -8.03
N ASP A 14 -4.58 8.62 -6.87
CA ASP A 14 -4.70 9.31 -5.59
C ASP A 14 -3.34 9.78 -5.06
N ASP A 15 -2.30 8.95 -5.13
CA ASP A 15 -0.92 9.34 -4.80
C ASP A 15 -0.39 10.39 -5.78
N ALA A 16 -0.66 10.22 -7.09
CA ALA A 16 -0.30 11.21 -8.09
C ALA A 16 -0.96 12.57 -7.82
N PHE A 17 -2.24 12.58 -7.41
CA PHE A 17 -2.94 13.80 -7.02
C PHE A 17 -2.33 14.41 -5.76
N MET A 18 -2.07 13.61 -4.74
CA MET A 18 -1.51 14.03 -3.45
C MET A 18 -0.15 14.72 -3.61
N PHE A 19 0.74 14.14 -4.42
CA PHE A 19 2.12 14.60 -4.59
C PHE A 19 2.34 15.54 -5.78
N TYR A 20 1.30 15.83 -6.57
CA TYR A 20 1.41 16.65 -7.79
C TYR A 20 2.12 17.99 -7.56
N ALA A 21 1.73 18.73 -6.53
CA ALA A 21 2.27 20.06 -6.26
C ALA A 21 3.76 20.01 -5.86
N LEU A 22 4.20 18.94 -5.19
CA LEU A 22 5.60 18.69 -4.90
C LEU A 22 6.37 18.34 -6.18
N ALA A 23 5.86 17.40 -6.97
CA ALA A 23 6.50 16.93 -8.20
C ALA A 23 6.60 18.01 -9.30
N LYS A 24 5.79 19.06 -9.22
CA LYS A 24 5.76 20.20 -10.17
C LYS A 24 6.32 21.49 -9.60
N ASP A 25 6.95 21.45 -8.42
CA ASP A 25 7.55 22.61 -7.76
C ASP A 25 6.54 23.77 -7.57
N LEU A 26 5.26 23.46 -7.32
CA LEU A 26 4.17 24.44 -7.22
C LEU A 26 3.98 24.99 -5.81
N ILE A 27 4.72 24.47 -4.84
CA ILE A 27 4.71 24.91 -3.44
C ILE A 27 6.13 25.15 -2.95
N ASP A 28 6.28 26.00 -1.92
CA ASP A 28 7.56 26.20 -1.26
C ASP A 28 8.01 24.90 -0.55
N GLN A 29 9.10 24.32 -1.05
CA GLN A 29 9.70 23.10 -0.50
C GLN A 29 10.59 23.39 0.71
N ARG A 30 10.68 24.64 1.17
CA ARG A 30 11.35 25.04 2.42
C ARG A 30 12.80 24.57 2.53
N GLY A 31 13.51 24.52 1.40
CA GLY A 31 14.89 24.07 1.32
C GLY A 31 15.08 22.56 1.20
N TYR A 32 14.02 21.80 0.92
CA TYR A 32 14.08 20.38 0.57
C TYR A 32 14.01 20.20 -0.96
N SER A 33 14.46 19.04 -1.44
CA SER A 33 14.17 18.53 -2.79
C SER A 33 13.84 17.04 -2.72
N PHE A 34 12.95 16.57 -3.59
CA PHE A 34 12.41 15.21 -3.53
C PHE A 34 12.72 14.41 -4.81
N GLU A 35 13.35 13.26 -4.64
CA GLU A 35 13.41 12.21 -5.67
C GLU A 35 12.17 11.31 -5.55
N HIS A 36 11.27 11.37 -6.52
CA HIS A 36 10.05 10.57 -6.54
C HIS A 36 10.36 9.14 -7.01
N ILE A 37 10.08 8.16 -6.16
CA ILE A 37 10.25 6.74 -6.47
C ILE A 37 8.87 6.07 -6.59
N LEU A 38 8.46 5.80 -7.83
CA LEU A 38 7.15 5.21 -8.13
C LEU A 38 7.23 3.68 -8.13
N GLN A 39 6.60 3.02 -7.16
CA GLN A 39 6.55 1.56 -7.05
C GLN A 39 5.25 1.09 -6.41
N ASP A 40 4.86 -0.17 -6.66
CA ASP A 40 3.67 -0.74 -6.02
C ASP A 40 3.80 -0.78 -4.48
N ILE A 41 2.67 -0.74 -3.79
CA ILE A 41 2.63 -0.62 -2.33
C ILE A 41 3.28 -1.81 -1.61
N GLU A 42 3.21 -3.04 -2.16
CA GLU A 42 3.87 -4.18 -1.52
C GLU A 42 5.39 -4.05 -1.65
N THR A 43 5.92 -3.62 -2.79
CA THR A 43 7.33 -3.29 -2.95
C THR A 43 7.75 -2.21 -1.95
N LEU A 44 6.99 -1.11 -1.82
CA LEU A 44 7.29 -0.06 -0.85
C LEU A 44 7.27 -0.58 0.60
N ASN A 45 6.29 -1.42 0.96
CA ASN A 45 6.24 -2.09 2.27
C ASN A 45 7.53 -2.88 2.54
N ARG A 46 8.03 -3.63 1.55
CA ARG A 46 9.27 -4.42 1.68
C ARG A 46 10.52 -3.55 1.81
N ARG A 47 10.57 -2.43 1.09
CA ARG A 47 11.68 -1.47 1.17
C ARG A 47 11.69 -0.73 2.52
N ALA A 48 10.52 -0.42 3.07
CA ALA A 48 10.38 0.15 4.41
C ALA A 48 10.94 -0.79 5.50
N MET A 49 10.74 -2.11 5.38
CA MET A 49 11.35 -3.08 6.31
C MET A 49 12.87 -2.96 6.39
N LYS A 50 13.51 -2.48 5.33
CA LYS A 50 14.97 -2.30 5.24
C LYS A 50 15.42 -0.86 5.51
N GLY A 51 14.50 0.10 5.65
CA GLY A 51 14.84 1.51 5.85
C GLY A 51 15.48 2.18 4.62
N GLU A 52 15.11 1.76 3.41
CA GLU A 52 15.79 2.18 2.17
C GLU A 52 15.43 3.59 1.68
N LEU A 53 14.31 4.15 2.14
CA LEU A 53 13.77 5.43 1.66
C LEU A 53 13.62 6.41 2.83
N ASP A 54 13.84 7.69 2.58
CA ASP A 54 13.68 8.75 3.60
C ASP A 54 12.20 8.93 3.96
N ILE A 55 11.34 8.92 2.95
CA ILE A 55 9.89 9.04 3.06
C ILE A 55 9.26 7.97 2.15
N THR A 56 8.27 7.22 2.65
CA THR A 56 7.59 6.20 1.84
C THR A 56 6.12 6.09 2.23
N ALA A 57 5.24 5.95 1.24
CA ALA A 57 3.93 5.38 1.41
C ALA A 57 4.08 3.96 1.98
N ILE A 58 3.17 3.59 2.86
CA ILE A 58 3.23 2.32 3.58
C ILE A 58 1.82 1.89 3.99
N SER A 59 1.56 0.60 3.90
CA SER A 59 0.35 0.01 4.48
C SER A 59 0.41 0.07 6.00
N VAL A 60 -0.70 0.42 6.67
CA VAL A 60 -0.79 0.42 8.15
C VAL A 60 -0.38 -0.93 8.76
N HIS A 61 -0.71 -2.03 8.08
CA HIS A 61 -0.25 -3.36 8.47
C HIS A 61 1.29 -3.46 8.48
N ALA A 62 1.96 -3.03 7.40
CA ALA A 62 3.42 -3.00 7.32
C ALA A 62 4.04 -2.04 8.35
N TYR A 63 3.41 -0.89 8.61
CA TYR A 63 3.92 0.14 9.52
C TYR A 63 4.14 -0.38 10.94
N ALA A 64 3.25 -1.25 11.44
CA ALA A 64 3.41 -1.88 12.76
C ALA A 64 4.75 -2.62 12.94
N SER A 65 5.37 -3.05 11.84
CA SER A 65 6.65 -3.77 11.83
C SER A 65 7.89 -2.88 11.70
N VAL A 66 7.73 -1.56 11.53
CA VAL A 66 8.85 -0.62 11.30
C VAL A 66 8.80 0.62 12.21
N LEU A 67 8.11 0.50 13.36
CA LEU A 67 7.98 1.57 14.36
C LEU A 67 9.33 2.05 14.92
N ASP A 68 10.37 1.23 14.84
CA ASP A 68 11.74 1.55 15.24
C ASP A 68 12.50 2.42 14.21
N LYS A 69 11.99 2.51 12.98
CA LYS A 69 12.66 3.18 11.84
C LYS A 69 11.91 4.41 11.35
N TYR A 70 10.59 4.37 11.38
CA TYR A 70 9.74 5.38 10.78
C TYR A 70 8.72 5.97 11.76
N ALA A 71 8.48 7.28 11.60
CA ALA A 71 7.36 7.97 12.19
C ALA A 71 6.26 8.21 11.14
N LEU A 72 4.99 8.11 11.53
CA LEU A 72 3.88 8.51 10.65
C LEU A 72 3.78 10.02 10.56
N LEU A 73 3.61 10.51 9.34
CA LEU A 73 3.28 11.91 9.09
C LEU A 73 1.80 12.17 9.42
N PRO A 74 1.45 13.40 9.85
CA PRO A 74 0.07 13.78 10.13
C PRO A 74 -0.78 14.00 8.87
N SER A 75 -0.21 13.78 7.68
CA SER A 75 -0.85 14.00 6.38
C SER A 75 -0.44 12.92 5.39
N GLY A 76 -1.25 12.72 4.36
CA GLY A 76 -0.97 11.80 3.26
C GLY A 76 -1.45 10.36 3.48
N SER A 77 -2.21 10.10 4.53
CA SER A 77 -2.86 8.81 4.73
C SER A 77 -4.10 8.65 3.84
N SER A 78 -4.25 7.48 3.22
CA SER A 78 -5.52 7.05 2.64
C SER A 78 -6.33 6.27 3.69
N MET A 79 -7.52 6.74 4.02
CA MET A 79 -8.41 6.14 5.02
C MET A 79 -9.82 6.05 4.44
N GLY A 80 -10.44 4.89 4.58
CA GLY A 80 -11.83 4.66 4.15
C GLY A 80 -12.80 4.63 5.32
N ASP A 81 -13.97 5.24 5.14
CA ASP A 81 -15.13 5.14 6.04
C ASP A 81 -16.35 4.77 5.20
N GLY A 82 -16.92 3.59 5.45
CA GLY A 82 -17.96 3.00 4.61
C GLY A 82 -17.49 2.43 3.27
N TYR A 83 -16.18 2.42 3.00
CA TYR A 83 -15.57 1.76 1.84
C TYR A 83 -14.18 1.22 2.19
N GLY A 84 -13.67 0.27 1.39
CA GLY A 84 -12.36 -0.33 1.62
C GLY A 84 -12.04 -1.45 0.64
N PRO A 85 -11.02 -2.26 0.94
CA PRO A 85 -10.66 -3.43 0.15
C PRO A 85 -11.85 -4.39 0.00
N MET A 86 -11.93 -5.05 -1.15
CA MET A 86 -13.00 -5.99 -1.47
C MET A 86 -12.40 -7.34 -1.86
N VAL A 87 -13.14 -8.41 -1.54
CA VAL A 87 -12.95 -9.72 -2.14
C VAL A 87 -13.91 -9.82 -3.31
N VAL A 88 -13.41 -10.26 -4.47
CA VAL A 88 -14.20 -10.45 -5.68
C VAL A 88 -14.18 -11.91 -6.09
N THR A 89 -15.31 -12.43 -6.52
CA THR A 89 -15.50 -13.82 -6.95
C THR A 89 -16.35 -13.83 -8.22
N ASN A 90 -16.20 -14.85 -9.06
CA ASN A 90 -17.02 -15.01 -10.26
C ASN A 90 -18.32 -15.80 -10.02
N ARG A 91 -18.55 -16.23 -8.78
CA ARG A 91 -19.70 -16.98 -8.30
C ARG A 91 -20.02 -16.55 -6.87
N ASP A 92 -21.23 -16.83 -6.42
CA ASP A 92 -21.61 -16.56 -5.03
C ASP A 92 -20.89 -17.53 -4.09
N ILE A 93 -20.04 -16.97 -3.20
CA ILE A 93 -19.32 -17.70 -2.15
C ILE A 93 -19.67 -17.04 -0.82
N SER A 94 -20.07 -17.84 0.17
CA SER A 94 -20.35 -17.34 1.51
C SER A 94 -19.06 -16.92 2.21
N LEU A 95 -19.14 -15.99 3.16
CA LEU A 95 -17.97 -15.56 3.93
C LEU A 95 -17.29 -16.73 4.66
N ASP A 96 -18.10 -17.65 5.20
CA ASP A 96 -17.63 -18.83 5.94
C ASP A 96 -16.89 -19.83 5.04
N ASP A 97 -17.20 -19.85 3.74
CA ASP A 97 -16.58 -20.74 2.77
C ASP A 97 -15.30 -20.16 2.14
N LEU A 98 -15.08 -18.84 2.20
CA LEU A 98 -13.94 -18.19 1.55
C LEU A 98 -12.59 -18.78 1.94
N ALA A 99 -12.41 -19.15 3.22
CA ALA A 99 -11.14 -19.71 3.72
C ALA A 99 -10.78 -21.07 3.09
N ASN A 100 -11.74 -21.75 2.44
CA ASN A 100 -11.52 -23.02 1.75
C ASN A 100 -10.96 -22.83 0.33
N TYR A 101 -10.85 -21.60 -0.15
CA TYR A 101 -10.33 -21.29 -1.48
C TYR A 101 -8.94 -20.68 -1.40
N LYS A 102 -8.17 -20.88 -2.47
CA LYS A 102 -6.92 -20.15 -2.67
C LYS A 102 -7.24 -18.75 -3.19
N ILE A 103 -6.84 -17.72 -2.46
CA ILE A 103 -7.17 -16.31 -2.77
C ILE A 103 -5.94 -15.60 -3.33
N SER A 104 -6.05 -15.02 -4.52
CA SER A 104 -5.00 -14.16 -5.08
C SER A 104 -5.03 -12.79 -4.37
N VAL A 105 -3.88 -12.36 -3.84
CA VAL A 105 -3.75 -11.14 -3.05
C VAL A 105 -2.64 -10.24 -3.62
N PRO A 106 -2.79 -8.90 -3.55
CA PRO A 106 -1.82 -7.97 -4.13
C PRO A 106 -0.51 -7.87 -3.32
N GLY A 107 -0.49 -8.40 -2.09
CA GLY A 107 0.66 -8.33 -1.21
C GLY A 107 0.34 -8.70 0.22
N THR A 108 1.23 -9.45 0.87
CA THR A 108 1.01 -9.97 2.23
C THR A 108 1.18 -8.90 3.32
N MET A 109 1.83 -7.78 3.02
CA MET A 109 2.03 -6.69 3.97
C MET A 109 0.97 -5.58 3.83
N THR A 110 0.05 -5.74 2.88
CA THR A 110 -1.03 -4.78 2.68
C THR A 110 -2.02 -4.77 3.85
N THR A 111 -2.67 -3.63 4.08
CA THR A 111 -3.77 -3.54 5.06
C THR A 111 -4.97 -4.38 4.59
N ALA A 112 -5.17 -4.54 3.27
CA ALA A 112 -6.17 -5.43 2.71
C ALA A 112 -5.97 -6.89 3.13
N PHE A 113 -4.72 -7.39 3.06
CA PHE A 113 -4.39 -8.74 3.51
C PHE A 113 -4.63 -8.94 5.01
N LEU A 114 -4.26 -7.95 5.84
CA LEU A 114 -4.55 -8.00 7.27
C LEU A 114 -6.06 -8.03 7.53
N ALA A 115 -6.82 -7.14 6.90
CA ALA A 115 -8.27 -7.07 7.06
C ALA A 115 -8.95 -8.39 6.67
N LEU A 116 -8.54 -8.99 5.54
CA LEU A 116 -9.03 -10.31 5.12
C LEU A 116 -8.67 -11.39 6.15
N SER A 117 -7.41 -11.43 6.61
CA SER A 117 -6.96 -12.39 7.61
C SER A 117 -7.70 -12.28 8.94
N LEU A 118 -8.05 -11.06 9.37
CA LEU A 118 -8.87 -10.83 10.55
C LEU A 118 -10.33 -11.28 10.35
N CYS A 119 -10.83 -11.20 9.11
CA CYS A 119 -12.19 -11.56 8.76
C CYS A 119 -12.40 -13.09 8.67
N ILE A 120 -11.51 -13.79 7.95
CA ILE A 120 -11.68 -15.23 7.63
C ILE A 120 -10.62 -16.14 8.28
N GLY A 121 -9.73 -15.59 9.10
CA GLY A 121 -8.65 -16.34 9.73
C GLY A 121 -7.52 -16.69 8.76
N LYS A 122 -6.97 -17.90 8.90
CA LYS A 122 -5.90 -18.41 8.04
C LYS A 122 -6.51 -19.01 6.77
N PHE A 123 -6.02 -18.60 5.61
CA PHE A 123 -6.45 -19.08 4.30
C PHE A 123 -5.23 -19.36 3.40
N GLU A 124 -5.43 -20.12 2.32
CA GLU A 124 -4.41 -20.31 1.30
C GLU A 124 -4.42 -19.12 0.32
N TYR A 125 -3.24 -18.66 -0.10
CA TYR A 125 -3.14 -17.51 -0.98
C TYR A 125 -1.99 -17.64 -1.98
N GLU A 126 -2.07 -16.83 -3.04
CA GLU A 126 -0.94 -16.51 -3.90
C GLU A 126 -0.78 -15.01 -4.01
N VAL A 127 0.46 -14.54 -4.06
CA VAL A 127 0.76 -13.12 -4.28
C VAL A 127 0.89 -12.90 -5.77
N VAL A 128 0.08 -11.99 -6.30
CA VAL A 128 0.13 -11.56 -7.70
C VAL A 128 0.10 -10.03 -7.77
N PRO A 129 0.64 -9.41 -8.83
CA PRO A 129 0.46 -7.97 -9.06
C PRO A 129 -1.01 -7.56 -9.01
N PHE A 130 -1.31 -6.40 -8.42
CA PHE A 130 -2.68 -5.92 -8.22
C PHE A 130 -3.48 -5.87 -9.53
N ASP A 131 -2.85 -5.43 -10.61
CA ASP A 131 -3.42 -5.32 -11.95
C ASP A 131 -3.75 -6.68 -12.60
N GLN A 132 -3.20 -7.78 -12.07
CA GLN A 132 -3.45 -9.14 -12.54
C GLN A 132 -4.52 -9.88 -11.72
N ILE A 133 -5.01 -9.30 -10.61
CA ILE A 133 -5.97 -9.97 -9.72
C ILE A 133 -7.21 -10.46 -10.48
N PHE A 134 -7.79 -9.63 -11.36
CA PHE A 134 -9.00 -10.00 -12.10
C PHE A 134 -8.80 -11.13 -13.10
N GLU A 135 -7.58 -11.32 -13.60
CA GLU A 135 -7.25 -12.41 -14.53
C GLU A 135 -7.17 -13.76 -13.80
N HIS A 136 -6.98 -13.74 -12.47
CA HIS A 136 -6.88 -14.92 -11.61
C HIS A 136 -8.21 -15.33 -10.95
N VAL A 137 -9.33 -14.65 -11.26
CA VAL A 137 -10.64 -14.98 -10.67
C VAL A 137 -11.34 -16.08 -11.50
N GLU A 138 -11.31 -17.32 -11.00
CA GLU A 138 -11.86 -18.54 -11.63
C GLU A 138 -13.05 -19.21 -10.93
#